data_AF-A0A8S2Z4S1-F1
#
_entry.id   AF-A0A8S2Z4S1-F1
#
_cell.length_a   1.000
_cell.length_b   1.000
_cell.length_c   1.000
_cell.angle_alpha   90.00
_cell.angle_beta   90.00
_cell.angle_gamma   90.00
#
_symmetry.space_group_name_H-M   'P 1'
#
loop_
_entity.id
_entity.type
_entity.pdbx_description
1 polymer ?
#
loop_
_entity_poly.entity_id
_entity_poly.type
_entity_poly.pdbx_seq_one_letter_code
_entity_poly.pdbx_strand_id
1 'polypeptide(L)' 'AEATGTPVDAVGHKYWPEVQWQSYVRGVKALKQAYGIPTAHVLGHKEAAMPLGRKPDPNFSMEEFRAALG' A
#
# COMPACT_ATOMS: atom_id res chain seq x y z
N ALA A 1 -12.34 2.53 -4.82
CA ALA A 1 -12.46 1.07 -4.64
C ALA A 1 -13.18 0.85 -3.33
N GLU A 2 -14.47 0.55 -3.40
CA GLU A 2 -15.30 0.24 -2.23
C GLU A 2 -15.01 -1.18 -1.76
N ALA A 3 -15.16 -1.39 -0.46
CA ALA A 3 -14.87 -2.63 0.22
C ALA A 3 -15.84 -3.76 -0.21
N THR A 4 -15.47 -4.52 -1.24
CA THR A 4 -16.09 -5.81 -1.54
C THR A 4 -15.08 -6.94 -1.42
N GLY A 5 -15.10 -7.62 -0.27
CA GLY A 5 -14.81 -9.06 -0.16
C GLY A 5 -13.36 -9.55 -0.29
N THR A 6 -12.36 -8.70 -0.46
CA THR A 6 -10.98 -9.20 -0.53
C THR A 6 -10.46 -9.60 0.85
N PRO A 7 -9.91 -10.81 1.04
CA PRO A 7 -9.35 -11.25 2.31
C PRO A 7 -8.32 -10.25 2.85
N VAL A 8 -8.28 -10.11 4.17
CA VAL A 8 -7.22 -9.39 4.89
C VAL A 8 -5.95 -10.25 4.94
N ASP A 9 -5.46 -10.73 3.81
CA ASP A 9 -4.11 -11.29 3.81
C ASP A 9 -3.08 -10.16 3.70
N ALA A 10 -2.03 -10.26 4.52
CA ALA A 10 -0.88 -9.37 4.43
C ALA A 10 0.16 -9.93 3.45
N VAL A 11 -0.24 -10.86 2.57
CA VAL A 11 0.66 -11.67 1.76
C VAL A 11 0.64 -11.19 0.32
N GLY A 12 1.56 -10.27 0.05
CA GLY A 12 1.76 -9.65 -1.26
C GLY A 12 0.52 -9.01 -1.86
N HIS A 13 0.56 -8.73 -3.16
CA HIS A 13 -0.51 -8.02 -3.87
C HIS A 13 -1.39 -8.96 -4.69
N LYS A 14 -1.52 -10.24 -4.28
CA LYS A 14 -2.15 -11.34 -5.04
C LYS A 14 -3.54 -11.02 -5.63
N TYR A 15 -4.32 -10.17 -4.96
CA TYR A 15 -5.67 -9.80 -5.39
C TYR A 15 -5.73 -8.56 -6.30
N TRP A 16 -4.60 -7.92 -6.53
CA TRP A 16 -4.47 -6.78 -7.43
C TRP A 16 -3.99 -7.30 -8.79
N PRO A 17 -4.72 -7.04 -9.89
CA PRO A 17 -4.19 -7.29 -11.21
C PRO A 17 -2.82 -6.61 -11.35
N GLU A 18 -1.87 -7.29 -12.01
CA GLU A 18 -0.50 -6.79 -12.15
C GLU A 18 -0.45 -5.34 -12.69
N VAL A 19 -1.32 -5.01 -13.66
CA VAL A 19 -1.41 -3.65 -14.21
C VAL A 19 -1.82 -2.61 -13.16
N GLN A 20 -2.69 -2.97 -12.22
CA GLN A 20 -3.12 -2.09 -11.12
C GLN A 20 -1.98 -1.90 -10.12
N TRP A 21 -1.30 -2.98 -9.75
CA TRP A 21 -0.14 -2.93 -8.87
C TRP A 21 0.98 -2.07 -9.46
N GLN A 22 1.38 -2.32 -10.71
CA GLN A 22 2.43 -1.57 -11.40
C GLN A 22 2.06 -0.09 -11.55
N SER A 23 0.80 0.22 -11.90
CA SER A 23 0.33 1.61 -11.99
C SER A 23 0.43 2.31 -10.63
N TYR A 24 0.01 1.63 -9.56
CA TYR A 24 0.04 2.19 -8.21
C TYR A 24 1.46 2.42 -7.71
N VAL A 25 2.37 1.45 -7.86
CA VAL A 25 3.79 1.60 -7.50
C VAL A 25 4.43 2.76 -8.25
N ARG A 26 4.20 2.88 -9.57
CA ARG A 26 4.75 3.99 -10.38
C ARG A 26 4.25 5.35 -9.91
N GLY A 27 2.95 5.47 -9.65
CA GLY A 27 2.34 6.72 -9.19
C GLY A 27 2.87 7.14 -7.82
N VAL A 28 2.91 6.22 -6.85
CA VAL A 28 3.42 6.51 -5.50
C VAL A 28 4.91 6.82 -5.53
N LYS A 29 5.71 6.13 -6.36
CA LYS A 29 7.14 6.43 -6.53
C LYS A 29 7.36 7.84 -7.08
N ALA A 30 6.58 8.26 -8.07
CA ALA A 30 6.65 9.62 -8.62
C ALA A 30 6.31 10.67 -7.56
N LEU A 31 5.25 10.47 -6.78
CA LEU A 31 4.87 11.37 -5.68
C LEU A 31 5.95 11.43 -4.60
N LYS A 32 6.45 10.26 -4.17
CA LYS A 32 7.54 10.15 -3.19
C LYS A 32 8.74 10.99 -3.63
N GLN A 33 9.18 10.86 -4.88
CA GLN A 33 10.30 11.62 -5.44
C GLN A 33 10.01 13.11 -5.52
N ALA A 34 8.83 13.50 -6.03
CA ALA A 34 8.45 14.89 -6.20
C ALA A 34 8.39 15.67 -4.87
N TYR A 35 7.97 15.00 -3.79
CA TYR A 35 7.79 15.63 -2.47
C TYR A 35 8.91 15.30 -1.47
N GLY A 36 9.95 14.57 -1.87
CA GLY A 36 11.06 14.20 -0.99
C GLY A 36 10.65 13.35 0.21
N ILE A 37 9.61 12.51 0.06
CA ILE A 37 9.08 11.68 1.15
C ILE A 37 9.96 10.44 1.33
N PRO A 38 10.45 10.12 2.55
CA PRO A 38 11.16 8.87 2.81
C PRO A 38 10.25 7.65 2.58
N THR A 39 10.80 6.54 2.08
CA THR A 39 10.02 5.29 1.86
C THR A 39 9.32 4.82 3.16
N ALA A 40 9.96 5.03 4.31
CA ALA A 40 9.39 4.70 5.63
C ALA A 40 8.11 5.48 5.98
N HIS A 41 7.87 6.64 5.34
CA HIS A 41 6.68 7.47 5.55
C HIS A 41 5.55 7.14 4.56
N VAL A 42 5.73 6.16 3.68
CA VAL A 42 4.64 5.61 2.87
C VAL A 42 3.92 4.57 3.72
N LEU A 43 2.80 4.96 4.30
CA LEU A 43 2.04 4.20 5.28
C LEU A 43 0.73 3.65 4.69
N GLY A 44 0.37 2.44 5.08
CA GLY A 44 -0.96 1.88 4.85
C GLY A 44 -1.97 2.47 5.82
N HIS A 45 -3.26 2.39 5.49
CA HIS A 45 -4.32 2.92 6.35
C HIS A 45 -4.33 2.26 7.74
N LYS A 46 -3.99 0.97 7.80
CA LYS A 46 -3.81 0.18 9.03
C LYS A 46 -2.68 0.67 9.93
N GLU A 47 -1.68 1.33 9.36
CA GLU A 47 -0.53 1.88 10.10
C GLU A 47 -0.76 3.33 10.53
N ALA A 48 -1.60 4.09 9.82
CA ALA A 48 -1.86 5.50 10.09
C ALA A 48 -3.15 5.76 10.90
N ALA A 49 -4.11 4.84 10.88
CA ALA A 49 -5.40 5.03 11.52
C ALA A 49 -5.32 4.91 13.04
N MET A 50 -5.79 5.94 13.74
CA MET A 50 -6.04 5.89 15.19
C MET A 50 -7.53 5.59 15.50
N PRO A 51 -7.84 4.86 16.58
CA PRO A 51 -6.91 4.01 17.34
C PRO A 51 -6.33 2.89 16.45
N LEU A 52 -5.09 2.48 16.76
CA LEU A 52 -4.41 1.41 16.03
C LEU A 52 -5.26 0.13 16.02
N GLY A 53 -5.27 -0.56 14.87
CA GLY A 53 -6.09 -1.77 14.67
C GLY A 53 -7.53 -1.52 14.21
N ARG A 54 -8.02 -0.27 14.21
CA ARG A 54 -9.36 0.07 13.70
C ARG A 54 -9.52 -0.21 12.19
N LYS A 55 -8.43 -0.10 11.44
CA LYS A 55 -8.42 -0.25 9.98
C LYS A 55 -7.50 -1.41 9.59
N PRO A 56 -7.97 -2.39 8.80
CA PRO A 56 -7.14 -3.51 8.38
C PRO A 56 -6.50 -3.31 6.99
N ASP A 57 -6.93 -2.32 6.22
CA ASP A 57 -6.48 -2.06 4.85
C ASP A 57 -5.14 -1.29 4.81
N PRO A 58 -4.33 -1.40 3.74
CA PRO A 58 -4.55 -2.22 2.55
C PRO A 58 -4.37 -3.72 2.82
N ASN A 59 -4.96 -4.52 1.93
CA ASN A 59 -4.91 -5.98 1.89
C ASN A 59 -3.68 -6.52 1.14
N PHE A 60 -2.54 -5.85 1.28
CA PHE A 60 -1.26 -6.32 0.76
C PHE A 60 -0.15 -6.07 1.78
N SER A 61 1.01 -6.67 1.52
CA SER A 61 2.23 -6.47 2.31
C SER A 61 2.77 -5.05 2.12
N MET A 62 2.77 -4.25 3.19
CA MET A 62 3.40 -2.92 3.17
C MET A 62 4.93 -3.02 3.04
N GLU A 63 5.53 -4.12 3.48
CA GLU A 63 6.96 -4.40 3.30
C GLU A 63 7.30 -4.58 1.81
N GLU A 64 6.56 -5.45 1.11
CA GLU A 64 6.73 -5.65 -0.33
C GLU A 64 6.48 -4.37 -1.10
N PHE A 65 5.43 -3.63 -0.72
CA PHE A 65 5.11 -2.35 -1.36
C PHE A 65 6.25 -1.35 -1.22
N ARG A 66 6.79 -1.17 -0.01
CA ARG A 66 7.93 -0.27 0.23
C ARG A 66 9.19 -0.72 -0.51
N ALA A 67 9.47 -2.02 -0.57
CA ALA A 67 10.59 -2.56 -1.34
C ALA A 67 10.47 -2.21 -2.84
N ALA A 68 9.26 -2.27 -3.41
CA ALA A 68 9.00 -1.92 -4.81
C ALA A 68 9.19 -0.42 -5.12
N LEU A 69 9.11 0.46 -4.11
CA LEU A 69 9.28 1.90 -4.31
C LEU A 69 10.75 2.31 -4.45
N GLY A 70 11.69 1.53 -3.91
CA GLY A 70 13.10 1.90 -3.75
C GLY A 70 13.25 3.06 -2.80
#